data_AF-A0A2W4S0J2-F1
#
_entry.id   AF-A0A2W4S0J2-F1
#
_cell.length_a   1.000
_cell.length_b   1.000
_cell.length_c   1.000
_cell.angle_alpha   90.00
_cell.angle_beta   90.00
_cell.angle_gamma   90.00
#
_symmetry.space_group_name_H-M   'P 1'
#
loop_
_entity.id
_entity.type
_entity.pdbx_description
1 polymer ?
#
loop_
_entity_poly.entity_id
_entity_poly.type
_entity_poly.pdbx_seq_one_letter_code
_entity_poly.pdbx_strand_id
1 'polypeptide(L)'
;AMIDEGYHPMTVYFPLVVHGAMLVEPTESESKESLDLFIATLRDLAQAAKRGDIERFKQAPRFAPRRRLDETKAAREPRLRWRPQAAQKEAAE
;
A
#
# COMPACT_ATOMS: atom_id res chain seq x y z
N ALA A 1 1.24 3.12 -5.28
CA ALA A 1 1.56 2.91 -6.70
C ALA A 1 2.18 1.53 -6.90
N MET A 2 3.26 1.14 -6.21
CA MET A 2 3.86 -0.20 -6.33
C MET A 2 2.87 -1.37 -6.21
N ILE A 3 1.92 -1.30 -5.26
CA ILE A 3 0.87 -2.33 -5.12
C ILE A 3 0.02 -2.47 -6.40
N ASP A 4 -0.26 -1.35 -7.09
CA ASP A 4 -0.99 -1.38 -8.36
C ASP A 4 -0.13 -1.93 -9.52
N GLU A 5 1.20 -1.85 -9.40
CA GLU A 5 2.16 -2.45 -10.33
C GLU A 5 2.42 -3.94 -10.01
N GLY A 6 1.71 -4.52 -9.04
CA GLY A 6 1.86 -5.94 -8.66
C GLY A 6 2.99 -6.23 -7.68
N TYR A 7 3.65 -5.21 -7.13
CA TYR A 7 4.73 -5.39 -6.14
C TYR A 7 4.26 -5.12 -4.71
N HIS A 8 4.64 -6.00 -3.79
CA HIS A 8 4.64 -5.66 -2.37
C HIS A 8 5.67 -4.53 -2.15
N PRO A 9 5.33 -3.43 -1.46
CA PRO A 9 6.29 -2.39 -1.13
C PRO A 9 7.39 -2.94 -0.21
N MET A 10 8.63 -2.56 -0.46
CA MET A 10 9.73 -2.90 0.45
C MET A 10 9.61 -2.12 1.77
N THR A 11 10.51 -2.37 2.72
CA THR A 11 10.53 -1.64 3.99
C THR A 11 10.62 -0.14 3.75
N VAL A 12 9.61 0.61 4.19
CA VAL A 12 9.55 2.07 4.05
C VAL A 12 9.79 2.75 5.40
N TYR A 13 10.33 3.97 5.36
CA TYR A 13 10.65 4.80 6.52
C TYR A 13 11.71 4.21 7.48
N PHE A 14 12.55 3.29 6.99
CA PHE A 14 13.69 2.76 7.72
C PHE A 14 14.92 2.64 6.78
N PRO A 15 16.15 2.91 7.25
CA PRO A 15 16.52 3.35 8.59
C PRO A 15 16.05 4.78 8.89
N LEU A 16 15.77 5.06 10.17
CA LEU A 16 15.18 6.35 10.61
C LEU A 16 16.06 7.58 10.31
N VAL A 17 17.36 7.37 10.07
CA VAL A 17 18.32 8.44 9.73
C VAL A 17 18.22 8.92 8.28
N VAL A 18 17.41 8.28 7.44
CA VAL A 18 17.19 8.67 6.04
C VAL A 18 15.71 9.00 5.82
N HIS A 19 15.40 10.28 5.59
CA HIS A 19 14.03 10.74 5.41
C HIS A 19 13.39 10.11 4.16
N GLY A 20 12.23 9.48 4.34
CA GLY A 20 11.49 8.86 3.23
C GLY A 20 12.19 7.65 2.62
N ALA A 21 13.08 7.00 3.37
CA ALA A 21 13.82 5.85 2.89
C ALA A 21 12.93 4.69 2.44
N MET A 22 13.41 3.98 1.42
CA MET A 22 12.96 2.65 1.05
C MET A 22 14.17 1.72 1.14
N LEU A 23 14.13 0.74 2.03
CA LEU A 23 15.15 -0.29 2.18
C LEU A 23 14.70 -1.52 1.39
N VAL A 24 15.46 -1.85 0.35
CA VAL A 24 15.16 -2.94 -0.59
C VAL A 24 16.08 -4.13 -0.31
N GLU A 25 15.49 -5.30 -0.11
CA GLU A 25 16.17 -6.59 0.05
C GLU A 25 15.49 -7.63 -0.85
N PRO A 26 16.10 -8.03 -1.98
CA PRO A 26 15.51 -9.02 -2.88
C PRO A 26 15.75 -10.48 -2.43
N THR A 27 16.76 -10.74 -1.61
CA THR A 27 17.30 -12.09 -1.32
C THR A 27 17.94 -12.77 -2.55
N GLU A 28 18.64 -13.88 -2.30
CA GLU A 28 19.37 -14.64 -3.31
C GLU A 28 18.48 -15.50 -4.23
N SER A 29 17.21 -15.70 -3.86
CA SER A 29 16.29 -16.57 -4.61
C SER A 29 15.66 -15.86 -5.82
N GLU A 30 15.75 -14.54 -5.89
CA GLU A 30 15.17 -13.76 -6.99
C GLU A 30 16.06 -13.84 -8.24
N SER A 31 15.43 -14.09 -9.38
CA SER A 31 16.16 -14.15 -10.65
C SER A 31 16.57 -12.75 -11.12
N LYS A 32 17.55 -12.69 -12.02
CA LYS A 32 17.98 -11.44 -12.64
C LYS A 32 16.82 -10.75 -13.36
N GLU A 33 15.97 -11.52 -14.03
CA GLU A 33 14.83 -11.02 -14.78
C GLU A 33 13.80 -10.36 -13.85
N SER A 34 13.52 -10.97 -12.68
CA SER A 34 12.65 -10.37 -11.65
C SER A 34 13.20 -9.04 -11.15
N LEU A 35 14.52 -8.98 -10.90
CA LEU A 35 15.21 -7.76 -10.48
C LEU A 35 15.15 -6.65 -11.54
N ASP A 36 15.40 -7.00 -12.80
CA ASP A 36 15.34 -6.06 -13.91
C ASP A 36 13.94 -5.47 -14.07
N LEU A 37 12.89 -6.29 -13.94
CA LEU A 37 11.50 -5.84 -14.00
C LEU A 37 11.15 -4.91 -12.82
N PHE A 38 11.63 -5.23 -11.61
CA PHE A 38 11.45 -4.39 -10.43
C PHE A 38 12.12 -3.02 -10.60
N ILE A 39 13.36 -3.01 -11.11
CA ILE A 39 14.11 -1.77 -11.40
C ILE A 39 13.39 -0.93 -12.46
N ALA A 40 12.91 -1.56 -13.54
CA ALA A 40 12.15 -0.88 -14.59
C ALA A 40 10.87 -0.24 -14.02
N THR A 41 10.15 -0.98 -13.19
CA THR A 41 8.92 -0.49 -12.53
C THR A 41 9.19 0.70 -11.62
N LEU A 42 10.21 0.61 -10.74
CA LEU A 42 10.61 1.74 -9.89
C LEU A 42 11.04 2.97 -10.70
N ARG A 43 11.72 2.76 -11.83
CA ARG A 43 12.13 3.85 -12.72
C ARG A 43 10.94 4.56 -13.34
N ASP A 44 9.92 3.82 -13.81
CA ASP A 44 8.68 4.44 -14.30
C ASP A 44 7.99 5.26 -13.21
N LEU A 45 7.82 4.68 -12.01
CA LEU A 45 7.20 5.37 -10.88
C LEU A 45 7.97 6.65 -10.51
N ALA A 46 9.30 6.58 -10.44
CA ALA A 46 10.12 7.76 -10.16
C ALA A 46 9.97 8.84 -11.24
N GLN A 47 9.89 8.45 -12.51
CA GLN A 47 9.67 9.39 -13.60
C GLN A 47 8.26 9.99 -13.56
N ALA A 48 7.22 9.19 -13.28
CA ALA A 48 5.85 9.68 -13.13
C ALA A 48 5.73 10.70 -11.98
N ALA A 49 6.40 10.44 -10.85
CA ALA A 49 6.48 11.39 -9.73
C ALA A 49 7.17 12.69 -10.16
N LYS A 50 8.30 12.62 -10.88
CA LYS A 50 9.02 13.79 -11.40
C LYS A 50 8.21 14.58 -12.43
N ARG A 51 7.35 13.92 -13.22
CA ARG A 51 6.43 14.57 -14.17
C ARG A 51 5.21 15.21 -13.49
N GLY A 52 5.03 15.04 -12.18
CA GLY A 52 3.91 15.63 -11.44
C GLY A 52 2.60 14.85 -11.53
N ASP A 53 2.65 13.55 -11.82
CA ASP A 53 1.46 12.67 -11.90
C ASP A 53 0.93 12.32 -10.49
N ILE A 54 0.61 13.34 -9.69
CA ILE A 54 0.31 13.24 -8.26
C ILE A 54 -0.89 12.32 -7.98
N GLU A 55 -1.92 12.39 -8.81
CA GLU A 55 -3.16 11.64 -8.63
C GLU A 55 -2.93 10.12 -8.72
N ARG A 56 -2.00 9.67 -9.57
CA ARG A 56 -1.58 8.27 -9.65
C ARG A 56 -1.10 7.75 -8.29
N PHE A 57 -0.39 8.56 -7.51
CA PHE A 57 0.16 8.15 -6.21
C PHE A 57 -0.84 8.28 -5.07
N LYS A 58 -1.63 9.35 -5.05
CA LYS A 58 -2.64 9.60 -3.99
C LYS A 58 -3.75 8.56 -4.01
N GLN A 59 -4.22 8.19 -5.20
CA GLN A 59 -5.35 7.27 -5.36
C GLN A 59 -4.96 5.80 -5.21
N ALA A 60 -3.67 5.47 -5.26
CA ALA A 60 -3.21 4.10 -5.09
C ALA A 60 -3.37 3.59 -3.65
N PRO A 61 -3.68 2.30 -3.44
CA PRO A 61 -3.95 1.30 -4.48
C PRO A 61 -5.38 1.39 -5.03
N ARG A 62 -5.51 1.25 -6.36
CA ARG A 62 -6.78 1.22 -7.10
C ARG A 62 -7.23 -0.20 -7.44
N PHE A 63 -6.30 -1.12 -7.63
CA PHE A 63 -6.60 -2.48 -8.08
C PHE A 63 -6.62 -3.51 -6.94
N ALA A 64 -6.16 -3.13 -5.75
CA ALA A 64 -6.24 -3.99 -4.57
C ALA A 64 -7.70 -4.16 -4.10
N PRO A 65 -8.06 -5.29 -3.43
CA PRO A 65 -9.41 -5.53 -2.91
C PRO A 65 -9.92 -4.46 -1.94
N ARG A 66 -9.00 -3.71 -1.32
CA ARG A 66 -9.28 -2.58 -0.43
C ARG A 66 -8.36 -1.43 -0.79
N ARG A 67 -8.86 -0.20 -0.61
CA ARG A 67 -8.08 1.03 -0.71
C ARG A 67 -7.34 1.32 0.60
N ARG A 68 -6.69 2.49 0.68
CA ARG A 68 -6.10 3.00 1.93
C ARG A 68 -7.14 2.99 3.04
N LEU A 69 -6.77 2.35 4.15
CA LEU A 69 -7.61 2.28 5.34
C LEU A 69 -7.50 3.59 6.12
N ASP A 70 -8.55 3.91 6.86
CA ASP A 70 -8.54 5.04 7.79
C ASP A 70 -7.84 4.61 9.10
N GLU A 71 -6.52 4.73 9.10
CA GLU A 71 -5.68 4.41 10.26
C GLU A 71 -5.98 5.34 11.46
N THR A 72 -6.39 6.58 11.20
CA THR A 72 -6.73 7.54 12.27
C THR A 72 -7.98 7.07 13.00
N LYS A 73 -9.03 6.70 12.26
CA LYS A 73 -10.25 6.14 12.85
C LYS A 73 -9.98 4.81 13.52
N ALA A 74 -9.19 3.93 12.90
CA ALA A 74 -8.84 2.64 13.51
C ALA A 74 -8.11 2.81 14.85
N ALA A 75 -7.23 3.80 14.98
CA ALA A 75 -6.53 4.11 16.23
C ALA A 75 -7.43 4.75 17.29
N ARG A 76 -8.38 5.60 16.88
CA ARG A 76 -9.30 6.32 17.81
C ARG A 76 -10.53 5.49 18.21
N GLU A 77 -11.03 4.63 17.34
CA GLU A 77 -12.22 3.78 17.52
C GLU A 77 -11.91 2.29 17.24
N PRO A 78 -11.02 1.65 18.02
CA PRO A 78 -10.52 0.32 17.69
C PRO A 78 -11.60 -0.76 17.81
N ARG A 79 -11.84 -1.48 16.71
CA ARG A 79 -12.68 -2.69 16.68
C ARG A 79 -11.80 -3.93 16.73
N LEU A 80 -11.42 -4.35 17.93
CA LEU A 80 -10.42 -5.40 18.17
C LEU A 80 -10.93 -6.84 18.03
N ARG A 81 -12.25 -7.03 18.01
CA ARG A 81 -12.87 -8.34 17.85
C ARG A 81 -14.12 -8.22 17.01
N TRP A 82 -14.41 -9.28 16.26
CA TRP A 82 -15.70 -9.41 15.61
C TRP A 82 -16.82 -9.51 16.66
N ARG A 83 -17.96 -8.89 16.36
CA ARG A 83 -19.19 -9.03 17.13
C ARG A 83 -20.32 -9.31 16.15
N PRO A 84 -21.21 -10.28 16.43
CA PRO A 84 -22.38 -10.50 15.60
C PRO A 84 -23.21 -9.22 15.56
N GLN A 85 -23.73 -8.89 14.39
CA GLN A 85 -24.68 -7.79 14.26
C GLN A 85 -25.95 -8.21 14.99
N ALA A 86 -26.40 -7.40 15.96
CA ALA A 86 -27.69 -7.63 16.60
C ALA A 86 -28.75 -7.64 15.50
N ALA A 87 -29.59 -8.68 15.45
CA ALA A 87 -30.70 -8.76 14.51
C ALA A 87 -31.47 -7.43 14.58
N GLN A 88 -31.56 -6.73 13.45
CA GLN A 88 -32.44 -5.58 13.35
C GLN A 88 -33.84 -6.09 13.67
N LYS A 89 -34.42 -5.63 14.79
CA LYS A 89 -35.86 -5.80 14.99
C LYS A 89 -36.50 -5.01 13.86
N GLU A 90 -37.06 -5.72 12.89
CA GLU A 90 -38.04 -5.11 11.98
C GLU A 90 -39.05 -4.39 12.87
N ALA A 91 -39.13 -3.07 12.72
CA ALA A 91 -40.16 -2.30 13.37
C ALA A 91 -41.48 -2.83 12.79
N ALA A 92 -42.20 -3.61 13.61
CA ALA A 92 -43.55 -4.03 13.29
C ALA A 92 -44.42 -2.78 13.13
N GLU A 93 -45.16 -2.77 12.03
CA GLU A 93 -46.18 -1.80 11.61
C GLU A 93 -47.22 -1.54 12.70
#